data_AF-A0A183SGH3-F1
#
_entry.id   AF-A0A183SGH3-F1
#
_cell.length_a   1.000
_cell.length_b   1.000
_cell.length_c   1.000
_cell.angle_alpha   90.00
_cell.angle_beta   90.00
_cell.angle_gamma   90.00
#
_symmetry.space_group_name_H-M   'P 1'
#
loop_
_entity.id
_entity.type
_entity.pdbx_description
1 polymer ?
#
loop_
_entity_poly.entity_id
_entity_poly.type
_entity_poly.pdbx_seq_one_letter_code
_entity_poly.pdbx_strand_id
1 'polypeptide(L)'
;MVRQNSHELRQLESKLRSAYVAKENRAQMAEKRALKYNEMVNDVRYGCYLNQVAQEEEAADKIKALEAQKKREELQADMQQQAETRERRRLEAYEEFMRDKMLIDEVVRKIHEEDQLEAERRLVSRKEHKALIEEFKACQENWKKAEEKRIRAENERVARYLAEQENRVKESATGKAERQRRLEEVQANLAKIIQQKEEERMEMENVRQLLAQEKENERAARSEAAELEEKLRRRLLLHKEHELYMARRAKECELAKEEEERYRAAILAKFAEDDRLEQLSNEKRRLRMLEHRREAQRLVEEKRKRLEEQKKQEQAEALAECEREDYRRKIIEEERIRLLQEHAGSLLGYLPRGIIKDEKEFEALDDKVKNAIRAAPGSTAYCTDAESMPGDFSTQPACDHAFGYKDLRSQLNTPAIRRPF
;
A
#
# COMPACT_ATOMS: atom_id res chain seq x y z
N MET A 1 113.51 238.34 48.42
CA MET A 1 112.17 238.96 48.36
C MET A 1 111.84 239.74 47.06
N VAL A 2 112.71 239.83 46.03
CA VAL A 2 112.35 240.53 44.77
C VAL A 2 111.44 239.69 43.83
N ARG A 3 111.54 238.35 43.88
CA ARG A 3 110.85 237.44 42.94
C ARG A 3 109.31 237.41 43.04
N GLN A 4 108.72 237.79 44.17
CA GLN A 4 107.26 237.69 44.36
C GLN A 4 106.51 238.97 43.91
N ASN A 5 107.15 240.14 43.98
CA ASN A 5 106.51 241.43 43.71
C ASN A 5 106.74 241.95 42.28
N SER A 6 107.67 241.37 41.52
CA SER A 6 107.83 241.66 40.09
C SER A 6 106.86 240.84 39.24
N HIS A 7 106.10 241.50 38.38
CA HIS A 7 105.08 240.87 37.53
C HIS A 7 105.69 239.91 36.49
N GLU A 8 106.83 240.31 35.90
CA GLU A 8 107.53 239.61 34.82
C GLU A 8 107.97 238.20 35.20
N LEU A 9 108.55 238.03 36.39
CA LEU A 9 109.03 236.72 36.86
C LEU A 9 107.86 235.76 37.13
N ARG A 10 106.70 236.28 37.56
CA ARG A 10 105.48 235.49 37.74
C ARG A 10 104.89 235.05 36.38
N GLN A 11 104.97 235.90 35.34
CA GLN A 11 104.67 235.48 33.97
C GLN A 11 105.64 234.39 33.48
N LEU A 12 106.94 234.55 33.73
CA LEU A 12 107.97 233.60 33.29
C LEU A 12 107.74 232.21 33.89
N GLU A 13 107.44 232.14 35.19
CA GLU A 13 107.17 230.88 35.88
C GLU A 13 105.88 230.22 35.36
N SER A 14 104.81 231.01 35.11
CA SER A 14 103.58 230.50 34.47
C SER A 14 103.86 229.92 33.07
N LYS A 15 104.64 230.63 32.24
CA LYS A 15 105.07 230.17 30.91
C LYS A 15 105.88 228.86 31.01
N LEU A 16 106.83 228.76 31.94
CA LEU A 16 107.61 227.55 32.18
C LEU A 16 106.73 226.37 32.64
N ARG A 17 105.81 226.56 33.59
CA ARG A 17 104.85 225.52 34.00
C ARG A 17 104.00 225.05 32.82
N SER A 18 103.53 225.96 31.97
CA SER A 18 102.78 225.59 30.76
C SER A 18 103.62 224.80 29.74
N ALA A 19 104.93 225.10 29.63
CA ALA A 19 105.85 224.36 28.78
C ALA A 19 106.13 222.93 29.31
N TYR A 20 106.21 222.74 30.64
CA TYR A 20 106.30 221.39 31.22
C TYR A 20 105.05 220.56 30.95
N VAL A 21 103.85 221.13 31.17
CA VAL A 21 102.57 220.47 30.84
C VAL A 21 102.46 220.17 29.34
N ALA A 22 102.92 221.08 28.47
CA ALA A 22 102.96 220.84 27.03
C ALA A 22 103.95 219.72 26.64
N LYS A 23 105.09 219.59 27.32
CA LYS A 23 106.04 218.49 27.14
C LYS A 23 105.42 217.15 27.55
N GLU A 24 104.76 217.11 28.70
CA GLU A 24 104.12 215.91 29.24
C GLU A 24 102.93 215.46 28.38
N ASN A 25 102.03 216.38 28.01
CA ASN A 25 100.95 216.12 27.05
C ASN A 25 101.49 215.59 25.71
N ARG A 26 102.63 216.11 25.23
CA ARG A 26 103.27 215.64 23.99
C ARG A 26 103.86 214.24 24.12
N ALA A 27 104.32 213.85 25.32
CA ALA A 27 104.73 212.48 25.63
C ALA A 27 103.53 211.53 25.70
N GLN A 28 102.48 211.86 26.46
CA GLN A 28 101.24 211.07 26.54
C GLN A 28 100.57 210.89 25.16
N MET A 29 100.62 211.91 24.30
CA MET A 29 100.10 211.82 22.92
C MET A 29 101.00 211.00 21.99
N ALA A 30 102.29 210.83 22.30
CA ALA A 30 103.16 209.88 21.60
C ALA A 30 102.92 208.45 22.08
N GLU A 31 102.77 208.24 23.39
CA GLU A 31 102.44 206.95 24.02
C GLU A 31 101.10 206.41 23.52
N LYS A 32 100.03 207.23 23.52
CA LYS A 32 98.72 206.85 22.96
C LYS A 32 98.76 206.55 21.46
N ARG A 33 99.73 207.08 20.70
CA ARG A 33 99.94 206.71 19.29
C ARG A 33 100.69 205.37 19.18
N ALA A 34 101.68 205.12 20.03
CA ALA A 34 102.38 203.84 20.08
C ALA A 34 101.47 202.69 20.52
N LEU A 35 100.60 202.90 21.51
CA LEU A 35 99.58 201.94 21.92
C LEU A 35 98.63 201.60 20.77
N LYS A 36 98.04 202.60 20.11
CA LYS A 36 97.17 202.39 18.93
C LYS A 36 97.87 201.70 17.76
N TYR A 37 99.17 201.95 17.57
CA TYR A 37 99.95 201.26 16.56
C TYR A 37 100.17 199.78 16.93
N ASN A 38 100.45 199.48 18.19
CA ASN A 38 100.56 198.11 18.69
C ASN A 38 99.21 197.36 18.64
N GLU A 39 98.09 198.04 18.94
CA GLU A 39 96.73 197.52 18.75
C GLU A 39 96.52 197.11 17.29
N MET A 40 96.71 198.02 16.32
CA MET A 40 96.59 197.70 14.89
C MET A 40 97.53 196.58 14.43
N VAL A 41 98.77 196.52 14.92
CA VAL A 41 99.72 195.43 14.59
C VAL A 41 99.25 194.09 15.17
N ASN A 42 98.64 194.08 16.35
CA ASN A 42 98.08 192.87 16.94
C ASN A 42 96.79 192.43 16.23
N ASP A 43 95.90 193.36 15.87
CA ASP A 43 94.68 193.09 15.10
C ASP A 43 95.01 192.49 13.73
N VAL A 44 95.99 193.05 13.01
CA VAL A 44 96.46 192.50 11.73
C VAL A 44 97.09 191.12 11.90
N ARG A 45 97.91 190.90 12.95
CA ARG A 45 98.47 189.57 13.26
C ARG A 45 97.38 188.54 13.57
N TYR A 46 96.37 188.93 14.35
CA TYR A 46 95.25 188.07 14.71
C TYR A 46 94.37 187.74 13.51
N GLY A 47 94.08 188.72 12.64
CA GLY A 47 93.39 188.51 11.37
C GLY A 47 94.15 187.58 10.42
N CYS A 48 95.47 187.74 10.30
CA CYS A 48 96.31 186.81 9.52
C CYS A 48 96.29 185.39 10.09
N TYR A 49 96.34 185.23 11.43
CA TYR A 49 96.26 183.93 12.09
C TYR A 49 94.89 183.25 11.85
N LEU A 50 93.78 183.98 12.03
CA LEU A 50 92.43 183.47 11.75
C LEU A 50 92.27 183.04 10.28
N ASN A 51 92.78 183.85 9.34
CA ASN A 51 92.75 183.51 7.91
C ASN A 51 93.58 182.26 7.59
N GLN A 52 94.71 182.04 8.26
CA GLN A 52 95.51 180.83 8.09
C GLN A 52 94.74 179.60 8.63
N VAL A 53 94.18 179.68 9.84
CA VAL A 53 93.37 178.59 10.42
C VAL A 53 92.19 178.24 9.52
N ALA A 54 91.47 179.23 8.99
CA ALA A 54 90.36 179.00 8.06
C ALA A 54 90.81 178.30 6.74
N GLN A 55 92.00 178.63 6.22
CA GLN A 55 92.57 177.94 5.06
C GLN A 55 92.98 176.49 5.37
N GLU A 56 93.51 176.24 6.57
CA GLU A 56 93.85 174.90 7.05
C GLU A 56 92.59 174.03 7.29
N GLU A 57 91.52 174.61 7.83
CA GLU A 57 90.21 173.95 7.96
C GLU A 57 89.57 173.66 6.59
N GLU A 58 89.54 174.63 5.68
CA GLU A 58 89.08 174.43 4.30
C GLU A 58 89.87 173.32 3.57
N ALA A 59 91.19 173.25 3.77
CA ALA A 59 92.03 172.20 3.19
C ALA A 59 91.72 170.84 3.81
N ALA A 60 91.55 170.76 5.13
CA ALA A 60 91.17 169.53 5.83
C ALA A 60 89.80 169.02 5.38
N ASP A 61 88.81 169.89 5.19
CA ASP A 61 87.47 169.51 4.71
C ASP A 61 87.45 169.09 3.24
N LYS A 62 88.27 169.72 2.38
CA LYS A 62 88.49 169.25 1.00
C LYS A 62 89.11 167.84 0.98
N ILE A 63 90.06 167.55 1.87
CA ILE A 63 90.66 166.20 2.02
C ILE A 63 89.60 165.20 2.51
N LYS A 64 88.84 165.51 3.57
CA LYS A 64 87.74 164.66 4.07
C LYS A 64 86.69 164.38 3.00
N ALA A 65 86.34 165.38 2.19
CA ALA A 65 85.37 165.23 1.09
C ALA A 65 85.89 164.29 -0.01
N LEU A 66 87.17 164.43 -0.41
CA LEU A 66 87.81 163.52 -1.37
C LEU A 66 87.93 162.09 -0.83
N GLU A 67 88.23 161.92 0.46
CA GLU A 67 88.19 160.61 1.11
C GLU A 67 86.79 160.01 1.16
N ALA A 68 85.76 160.80 1.48
CA ALA A 68 84.38 160.34 1.50
C ALA A 68 83.88 159.97 0.09
N GLN A 69 84.32 160.70 -0.95
CA GLN A 69 84.07 160.36 -2.34
C GLN A 69 84.75 159.02 -2.71
N LYS A 70 86.04 158.85 -2.42
CA LYS A 70 86.76 157.58 -2.69
C LYS A 70 86.10 156.40 -1.99
N LYS A 71 85.78 156.52 -0.70
CA LYS A 71 85.08 155.47 0.07
C LYS A 71 83.70 155.15 -0.52
N ARG A 72 83.01 156.13 -1.13
CA ARG A 72 81.75 155.91 -1.85
C ARG A 72 81.95 155.23 -3.21
N GLU A 73 83.01 155.56 -3.94
CA GLU A 73 83.38 154.93 -5.21
C GLU A 73 83.84 153.47 -4.99
N GLU A 74 84.63 153.22 -3.94
CA GLU A 74 85.03 151.89 -3.46
C GLU A 74 83.78 151.04 -3.10
N LEU A 75 82.89 151.55 -2.25
CA LEU A 75 81.64 150.87 -1.91
C LEU A 75 80.73 150.63 -3.13
N GLN A 76 80.72 151.54 -4.10
CA GLN A 76 79.96 151.36 -5.35
C GLN A 76 80.58 150.26 -6.24
N ALA A 77 81.91 150.19 -6.33
CA ALA A 77 82.61 149.13 -7.03
C ALA A 77 82.42 147.76 -6.37
N ASP A 78 82.48 147.68 -5.03
CA ASP A 78 82.19 146.44 -4.27
C ASP A 78 80.76 145.96 -4.51
N MET A 79 79.78 146.88 -4.51
CA MET A 79 78.38 146.54 -4.79
C MET A 79 78.17 146.09 -6.25
N GLN A 80 78.92 146.65 -7.21
CA GLN A 80 78.92 146.19 -8.60
C GLN A 80 79.54 144.79 -8.73
N GLN A 81 80.69 144.52 -8.08
CA GLN A 81 81.29 143.19 -8.04
C GLN A 81 80.37 142.15 -7.37
N GLN A 82 79.63 142.54 -6.32
CA GLN A 82 78.61 141.69 -5.70
C GLN A 82 77.41 141.42 -6.62
N ALA A 83 77.03 142.37 -7.49
CA ALA A 83 76.00 142.14 -8.49
C ALA A 83 76.50 141.20 -9.60
N GLU A 84 77.69 141.45 -10.15
CA GLU A 84 78.31 140.59 -11.17
C GLU A 84 78.51 139.16 -10.68
N THR A 85 79.04 138.96 -9.46
CA THR A 85 79.26 137.61 -8.91
C THR A 85 77.96 136.86 -8.61
N ARG A 86 76.84 137.57 -8.35
CA ARG A 86 75.51 136.95 -8.25
C ARG A 86 74.97 136.52 -9.61
N GLU A 87 75.07 137.38 -10.63
CA GLU A 87 74.61 137.03 -11.99
C GLU A 87 75.50 135.95 -12.64
N ARG A 88 76.83 135.95 -12.41
CA ARG A 88 77.71 134.84 -12.85
C ARG A 88 77.28 133.51 -12.23
N ARG A 89 77.08 133.44 -10.91
CA ARG A 89 76.57 132.23 -10.22
C ARG A 89 75.20 131.78 -10.72
N ARG A 90 74.34 132.73 -11.10
CA ARG A 90 73.02 132.45 -11.68
C ARG A 90 73.13 131.86 -13.09
N LEU A 91 74.07 132.35 -13.90
CA LEU A 91 74.37 131.79 -15.23
C LEU A 91 75.02 130.40 -15.11
N GLU A 92 76.01 130.24 -14.23
CA GLU A 92 76.66 128.97 -13.91
C GLU A 92 75.62 127.90 -13.50
N ALA A 93 74.73 128.22 -12.55
CA ALA A 93 73.66 127.33 -12.11
C ALA A 93 72.59 127.06 -13.20
N TYR A 94 72.36 128.00 -14.13
CA TYR A 94 71.46 127.78 -15.26
C TYR A 94 72.09 126.87 -16.32
N GLU A 95 73.39 127.01 -16.60
CA GLU A 95 74.12 126.06 -17.44
C GLU A 95 74.14 124.66 -16.83
N GLU A 96 74.39 124.54 -15.53
CA GLU A 96 74.34 123.26 -14.80
C GLU A 96 72.94 122.62 -14.91
N PHE A 97 71.88 123.38 -14.64
CA PHE A 97 70.50 122.92 -14.85
C PHE A 97 70.23 122.46 -16.29
N MET A 98 70.76 123.14 -17.30
CA MET A 98 70.59 122.75 -18.70
C MET A 98 71.40 121.50 -19.08
N ARG A 99 72.61 121.32 -18.52
CA ARG A 99 73.40 120.07 -18.65
C ARG A 99 72.67 118.90 -17.99
N ASP A 100 72.20 119.08 -16.76
CA ASP A 100 71.44 118.08 -15.99
C ASP A 100 70.13 117.71 -16.69
N LYS A 101 69.40 118.70 -17.24
CA LYS A 101 68.19 118.43 -18.03
C LYS A 101 68.48 117.57 -19.25
N MET A 102 69.52 117.86 -20.02
CA MET A 102 69.90 117.03 -21.17
C MET A 102 70.31 115.61 -20.74
N LEU A 103 71.02 115.47 -19.61
CA LEU A 103 71.37 114.17 -19.05
C LEU A 103 70.12 113.38 -18.61
N ILE A 104 69.14 114.04 -17.98
CA ILE A 104 67.86 113.44 -17.61
C ILE A 104 67.05 113.04 -18.85
N ASP A 105 66.96 113.92 -19.87
CA ASP A 105 66.27 113.62 -21.13
C ASP A 105 66.93 112.43 -21.86
N GLU A 106 68.27 112.31 -21.80
CA GLU A 106 69.00 111.12 -22.29
C GLU A 106 68.73 109.84 -21.48
N VAL A 107 68.67 109.94 -20.14
CA VAL A 107 68.39 108.79 -19.26
C VAL A 107 66.96 108.29 -19.48
N VAL A 108 65.98 109.19 -19.58
CA VAL A 108 64.59 108.84 -19.91
C VAL A 108 64.50 108.19 -21.29
N ARG A 109 65.23 108.69 -22.29
CA ARG A 109 65.29 108.05 -23.61
C ARG A 109 65.86 106.63 -23.54
N LYS A 110 66.97 106.42 -22.83
CA LYS A 110 67.58 105.09 -22.62
C LYS A 110 66.64 104.12 -21.90
N ILE A 111 65.92 104.57 -20.86
CA ILE A 111 64.91 103.76 -20.17
C ILE A 111 63.81 103.32 -21.14
N HIS A 112 63.29 104.21 -21.98
CA HIS A 112 62.28 103.84 -22.98
C HIS A 112 62.80 102.95 -24.11
N GLU A 113 64.08 103.07 -24.50
CA GLU A 113 64.76 102.15 -25.42
C GLU A 113 64.91 100.75 -24.78
N GLU A 114 65.30 100.67 -23.50
CA GLU A 114 65.45 99.42 -22.74
C GLU A 114 64.09 98.74 -22.45
N ASP A 115 63.05 99.49 -22.05
CA ASP A 115 61.68 99.01 -21.86
C ASP A 115 61.12 98.34 -23.14
N GLN A 116 61.36 98.97 -24.31
CA GLN A 116 60.94 98.43 -25.60
C GLN A 116 61.67 97.13 -25.92
N LEU A 117 63.01 97.10 -25.77
CA LEU A 117 63.81 95.90 -26.01
C LEU A 117 63.45 94.76 -25.04
N GLU A 118 63.11 95.06 -23.78
CA GLU A 118 62.64 94.03 -22.84
C GLU A 118 61.23 93.55 -23.18
N ALA A 119 60.32 94.44 -23.60
CA ALA A 119 58.98 94.07 -24.07
C ALA A 119 59.05 93.15 -25.31
N GLU A 120 59.95 93.43 -26.25
CA GLU A 120 60.23 92.58 -27.41
C GLU A 120 60.82 91.22 -27.00
N ARG A 121 61.85 91.17 -26.14
CA ARG A 121 62.40 89.90 -25.62
C ARG A 121 61.33 89.07 -24.93
N ARG A 122 60.54 89.69 -24.05
CA ARG A 122 59.37 89.06 -23.39
C ARG A 122 58.35 88.58 -24.43
N LEU A 123 58.14 89.28 -25.55
CA LEU A 123 57.25 88.83 -26.63
C LEU A 123 57.82 87.61 -27.36
N VAL A 124 59.12 87.61 -27.69
CA VAL A 124 59.82 86.51 -28.36
C VAL A 124 59.76 85.24 -27.53
N SER A 125 60.18 85.27 -26.25
CA SER A 125 60.10 84.08 -25.39
C SER A 125 58.67 83.58 -25.15
N ARG A 126 57.67 84.49 -25.14
CA ARG A 126 56.25 84.09 -25.12
C ARG A 126 55.76 83.47 -26.43
N LYS A 127 56.41 83.71 -27.58
CA LYS A 127 56.16 82.99 -28.85
C LYS A 127 56.88 81.63 -28.84
N GLU A 128 58.15 81.59 -28.43
CA GLU A 128 58.95 80.36 -28.33
C GLU A 128 58.30 79.33 -27.40
N HIS A 129 57.88 79.75 -26.19
CA HIS A 129 57.17 78.85 -25.27
C HIS A 129 55.81 78.38 -25.81
N LYS A 130 55.09 79.20 -26.59
CA LYS A 130 53.84 78.76 -27.24
C LYS A 130 54.10 77.71 -28.32
N ALA A 131 55.08 77.94 -29.20
CA ALA A 131 55.49 76.98 -30.22
C ALA A 131 55.90 75.65 -29.58
N LEU A 132 56.74 75.66 -28.53
CA LEU A 132 57.13 74.46 -27.80
C LEU A 132 55.94 73.71 -27.18
N ILE A 133 54.95 74.43 -26.64
CA ILE A 133 53.72 73.84 -26.09
C ILE A 133 52.84 73.23 -27.21
N GLU A 134 52.78 73.86 -28.38
CA GLU A 134 52.03 73.39 -29.54
C GLU A 134 52.68 72.16 -30.19
N GLU A 135 54.01 72.17 -30.36
CA GLU A 135 54.82 71.01 -30.78
C GLU A 135 54.68 69.84 -29.80
N PHE A 136 54.76 70.10 -28.49
CA PHE A 136 54.58 69.07 -27.47
C PHE A 136 53.18 68.45 -27.50
N LYS A 137 52.13 69.27 -27.69
CA LYS A 137 50.75 68.77 -27.88
C LYS A 137 50.61 67.94 -29.15
N ALA A 138 51.17 68.39 -30.27
CA ALA A 138 51.16 67.63 -31.53
C ALA A 138 51.90 66.28 -31.39
N CYS A 139 53.05 66.26 -30.72
CA CYS A 139 53.77 65.04 -30.39
C CYS A 139 52.95 64.11 -29.47
N GLN A 140 52.28 64.63 -28.44
CA GLN A 140 51.38 63.83 -27.59
C GLN A 140 50.19 63.25 -28.36
N GLU A 141 49.57 64.03 -29.25
CA GLU A 141 48.48 63.55 -30.10
C GLU A 141 48.96 62.46 -31.07
N ASN A 142 50.12 62.64 -31.70
CA ASN A 142 50.69 61.66 -32.60
C ASN A 142 51.07 60.36 -31.85
N TRP A 143 51.59 60.47 -30.63
CA TRP A 143 51.83 59.33 -29.75
C TRP A 143 50.52 58.60 -29.39
N LYS A 144 49.48 59.32 -28.95
CA LYS A 144 48.14 58.74 -28.67
C LYS A 144 47.57 58.02 -29.90
N LYS A 145 47.61 58.66 -31.08
CA LYS A 145 47.14 58.10 -32.35
C LYS A 145 47.96 56.89 -32.81
N ALA A 146 49.24 56.80 -32.44
CA ALA A 146 50.08 55.63 -32.68
C ALA A 146 49.79 54.49 -31.71
N GLU A 147 49.65 54.79 -30.42
CA GLU A 147 49.39 53.79 -29.38
C GLU A 147 47.97 53.20 -29.51
N GLU A 148 46.97 54.01 -29.85
CA GLU A 148 45.64 53.52 -30.23
C GLU A 148 45.69 52.54 -31.41
N LYS A 149 46.54 52.79 -32.42
CA LYS A 149 46.72 51.86 -33.54
C LYS A 149 47.39 50.57 -33.11
N ARG A 150 48.35 50.61 -32.19
CA ARG A 150 48.99 49.43 -31.60
C ARG A 150 47.97 48.60 -30.81
N ILE A 151 47.24 49.23 -29.89
CA ILE A 151 46.20 48.60 -29.07
C ILE A 151 45.10 47.99 -29.94
N ARG A 152 44.63 48.68 -31.00
CA ARG A 152 43.65 48.13 -31.95
C ARG A 152 44.20 46.89 -32.68
N ALA A 153 45.42 46.96 -33.19
CA ALA A 153 46.07 45.83 -33.87
C ALA A 153 46.37 44.64 -32.94
N GLU A 154 46.58 44.87 -31.64
CA GLU A 154 46.72 43.83 -30.63
C GLU A 154 45.37 43.22 -30.25
N ASN A 155 44.35 44.05 -30.02
CA ASN A 155 42.97 43.60 -29.79
C ASN A 155 42.43 42.76 -30.97
N GLU A 156 42.78 43.10 -32.21
CA GLU A 156 42.46 42.28 -33.39
C GLU A 156 43.14 40.90 -33.34
N ARG A 157 44.38 40.80 -32.87
CA ARG A 157 45.08 39.50 -32.70
C ARG A 157 44.43 38.67 -31.60
N VAL A 158 44.11 39.30 -30.47
CA VAL A 158 43.40 38.66 -29.35
C VAL A 158 42.01 38.16 -29.81
N ALA A 159 41.25 38.97 -30.55
CA ALA A 159 39.94 38.57 -31.07
C ALA A 159 40.04 37.39 -32.05
N ARG A 160 41.03 37.38 -32.95
CA ARG A 160 41.28 36.24 -33.86
C ARG A 160 41.65 34.97 -33.08
N TYR A 161 42.51 35.08 -32.06
CA TYR A 161 42.89 33.95 -31.21
C TYR A 161 41.70 33.40 -30.40
N LEU A 162 40.87 34.28 -29.81
CA LEU A 162 39.66 33.88 -29.09
C LEU A 162 38.66 33.16 -30.01
N ALA A 163 38.43 33.67 -31.22
CA ALA A 163 37.58 33.00 -32.21
C ALA A 163 38.13 31.61 -32.62
N GLU A 164 39.45 31.45 -32.73
CA GLU A 164 40.07 30.16 -33.00
C GLU A 164 39.90 29.18 -31.81
N GLN A 165 40.08 29.64 -30.56
CA GLN A 165 39.82 28.82 -29.37
C GLN A 165 38.35 28.43 -29.25
N GLU A 166 37.42 29.35 -29.50
CA GLU A 166 35.99 29.04 -29.57
C GLU A 166 35.69 27.95 -30.60
N ASN A 167 36.29 28.02 -31.79
CA ASN A 167 36.07 27.02 -32.84
C ASN A 167 36.65 25.65 -32.45
N ARG A 168 37.86 25.60 -31.88
CA ARG A 168 38.44 24.37 -31.30
C ARG A 168 37.55 23.77 -30.20
N VAL A 169 36.92 24.61 -29.36
CA VAL A 169 35.97 24.17 -28.33
C VAL A 169 34.67 23.65 -28.96
N LYS A 170 34.13 24.33 -29.98
CA LYS A 170 32.93 23.89 -30.72
C LYS A 170 33.17 22.54 -31.42
N GLU A 171 34.32 22.36 -32.08
CA GLU A 171 34.76 21.10 -32.70
C GLU A 171 34.93 19.98 -31.66
N SER A 172 35.51 20.29 -30.49
CA SER A 172 35.59 19.33 -29.38
C SER A 172 34.21 18.95 -28.85
N ALA A 173 33.26 19.90 -28.80
CA ALA A 173 31.90 19.67 -28.33
C ALA A 173 31.06 18.85 -29.32
N THR A 174 31.10 19.16 -30.62
CA THR A 174 30.43 18.35 -31.66
C THR A 174 31.02 16.94 -31.71
N GLY A 175 32.35 16.82 -31.69
CA GLY A 175 33.04 15.53 -31.65
C GLY A 175 32.76 14.70 -30.38
N LYS A 176 32.35 15.33 -29.27
CA LYS A 176 31.83 14.63 -28.08
C LYS A 176 30.37 14.21 -28.25
N ALA A 177 29.52 15.11 -28.74
CA ALA A 177 28.10 14.84 -28.99
C ALA A 177 27.88 13.71 -30.01
N GLU A 178 28.69 13.64 -31.06
CA GLU A 178 28.67 12.50 -32.00
C GLU A 178 29.05 11.17 -31.35
N ARG A 179 30.03 11.17 -30.44
CA ARG A 179 30.42 9.95 -29.69
C ARG A 179 29.32 9.52 -28.73
N GLN A 180 28.62 10.48 -28.11
CA GLN A 180 27.47 10.22 -27.25
C GLN A 180 26.32 9.60 -28.06
N ARG A 181 25.94 10.18 -29.20
CA ARG A 181 24.92 9.60 -30.09
C ARG A 181 25.24 8.17 -30.54
N ARG A 182 26.48 7.91 -30.96
CA ARG A 182 26.90 6.53 -31.33
C ARG A 182 26.88 5.57 -30.14
N LEU A 183 27.14 6.06 -28.92
CA LEU A 183 27.01 5.26 -27.69
C LEU A 183 25.53 4.99 -27.35
N GLU A 184 24.66 5.98 -27.48
CA GLU A 184 23.20 5.87 -27.30
C GLU A 184 22.59 4.89 -28.32
N GLU A 185 23.01 4.94 -29.58
CA GLU A 185 22.64 3.97 -30.63
C GLU A 185 23.04 2.53 -30.25
N VAL A 186 24.28 2.33 -29.78
CA VAL A 186 24.77 1.02 -29.32
C VAL A 186 24.02 0.54 -28.07
N GLN A 187 23.76 1.43 -27.10
CA GLN A 187 22.99 1.11 -25.90
C GLN A 187 21.53 0.76 -26.22
N ALA A 188 20.89 1.49 -27.12
CA ALA A 188 19.51 1.21 -27.56
C ALA A 188 19.41 -0.13 -28.31
N ASN A 189 20.43 -0.49 -29.10
CA ASN A 189 20.48 -1.80 -29.76
C ASN A 189 20.78 -2.94 -28.77
N LEU A 190 21.66 -2.73 -27.79
CA LEU A 190 21.91 -3.69 -26.71
C LEU A 190 20.66 -3.91 -25.85
N ALA A 191 19.91 -2.85 -25.52
CA ALA A 191 18.66 -2.94 -24.77
C ALA A 191 17.62 -3.80 -25.48
N LYS A 192 17.44 -3.65 -26.80
CA LYS A 192 16.56 -4.51 -27.61
C LYS A 192 16.99 -5.98 -27.59
N ILE A 193 18.30 -6.24 -27.67
CA ILE A 193 18.85 -7.62 -27.62
C ILE A 193 18.63 -8.24 -26.24
N ILE A 194 18.74 -7.45 -25.16
CA ILE A 194 18.41 -7.90 -23.80
C ILE A 194 16.92 -8.21 -23.68
N GLN A 195 16.04 -7.32 -24.13
CA GLN A 195 14.59 -7.53 -24.15
C GLN A 195 14.20 -8.81 -24.89
N GLN A 196 14.72 -9.02 -26.11
CA GLN A 196 14.48 -10.25 -26.87
C GLN A 196 14.97 -11.51 -26.14
N LYS A 197 16.10 -11.43 -25.43
CA LYS A 197 16.64 -12.54 -24.63
C LYS A 197 15.89 -12.79 -23.33
N GLU A 198 15.20 -11.78 -22.81
CA GLU A 198 14.27 -11.89 -21.68
C GLU A 198 12.92 -12.46 -22.15
N GLU A 199 12.40 -12.02 -23.30
CA GLU A 199 11.21 -12.58 -23.96
C GLU A 199 11.40 -14.08 -24.27
N GLU A 200 12.49 -14.47 -24.95
CA GLU A 200 12.86 -15.88 -25.18
C GLU A 200 12.94 -16.71 -23.88
N ARG A 201 13.42 -16.10 -22.79
CA ARG A 201 13.49 -16.77 -21.47
C ARG A 201 12.11 -16.97 -20.88
N MET A 202 11.26 -15.94 -20.91
CA MET A 202 9.89 -16.01 -20.41
C MET A 202 9.06 -17.02 -21.20
N GLU A 203 9.20 -17.07 -22.53
CA GLU A 203 8.59 -18.10 -23.38
C GLU A 203 9.04 -19.51 -22.97
N MET A 204 10.34 -19.74 -22.81
CA MET A 204 10.88 -21.03 -22.37
C MET A 204 10.49 -21.41 -20.94
N GLU A 205 10.28 -20.44 -20.05
CA GLU A 205 9.77 -20.69 -18.69
C GLU A 205 8.26 -20.96 -18.68
N ASN A 206 7.47 -20.28 -19.51
CA ASN A 206 6.06 -20.58 -19.73
C ASN A 206 5.87 -22.01 -20.28
N VAL A 207 6.67 -22.42 -21.27
CA VAL A 207 6.67 -23.80 -21.79
C VAL A 207 7.05 -24.82 -20.71
N ARG A 208 8.01 -24.52 -19.82
CA ARG A 208 8.35 -25.38 -18.67
C ARG A 208 7.21 -25.49 -17.66
N GLN A 209 6.50 -24.39 -17.39
CA GLN A 209 5.35 -24.37 -16.48
C GLN A 209 4.18 -25.20 -17.05
N LEU A 210 3.86 -25.03 -18.34
CA LEU A 210 2.85 -25.84 -19.03
C LEU A 210 3.21 -27.34 -19.00
N LEU A 211 4.45 -27.70 -19.33
CA LEU A 211 4.93 -29.09 -19.26
C LEU A 211 4.98 -29.67 -17.84
N ALA A 212 5.00 -28.84 -16.80
CA ALA A 212 4.88 -29.27 -15.41
C ALA A 212 3.40 -29.54 -15.05
N GLN A 213 2.51 -28.60 -15.40
CA GLN A 213 1.06 -28.72 -15.21
C GLN A 213 0.50 -29.94 -15.98
N GLU A 214 0.92 -30.17 -17.22
CA GLU A 214 0.54 -31.35 -18.00
C GLU A 214 0.96 -32.66 -17.31
N LYS A 215 2.15 -32.71 -16.71
CA LYS A 215 2.63 -33.90 -15.96
C LYS A 215 1.88 -34.10 -14.64
N GLU A 216 1.44 -33.03 -13.99
CA GLU A 216 0.59 -33.12 -12.79
C GLU A 216 -0.83 -33.56 -13.14
N ASN A 217 -1.40 -33.03 -14.22
CA ASN A 217 -2.67 -33.48 -14.79
C ASN A 217 -2.60 -34.95 -15.24
N GLU A 218 -1.51 -35.39 -15.87
CA GLU A 218 -1.34 -36.79 -16.26
C GLU A 218 -1.21 -37.72 -15.02
N ARG A 219 -0.50 -37.27 -13.97
CA ARG A 219 -0.43 -38.00 -12.69
C ARG A 219 -1.81 -38.10 -12.02
N ALA A 220 -2.58 -37.01 -12.02
CA ALA A 220 -3.95 -36.99 -11.50
C ALA A 220 -4.85 -37.96 -12.28
N ALA A 221 -4.87 -37.87 -13.62
CA ALA A 221 -5.65 -38.77 -14.47
C ALA A 221 -5.23 -40.25 -14.32
N ARG A 222 -3.94 -40.55 -14.14
CA ARG A 222 -3.45 -41.91 -13.82
C ARG A 222 -3.91 -42.38 -12.44
N SER A 223 -3.97 -41.49 -11.45
CA SER A 223 -4.48 -41.80 -10.10
C SER A 223 -5.99 -42.02 -10.11
N GLU A 224 -6.75 -41.18 -10.80
CA GLU A 224 -8.20 -41.32 -11.00
C GLU A 224 -8.54 -42.63 -11.74
N ALA A 225 -7.77 -42.96 -12.79
CA ALA A 225 -7.92 -44.22 -13.51
C ALA A 225 -7.64 -45.43 -12.61
N ALA A 226 -6.59 -45.39 -11.77
CA ALA A 226 -6.29 -46.45 -10.82
C ALA A 226 -7.38 -46.58 -9.73
N GLU A 227 -7.88 -45.45 -9.21
CA GLU A 227 -9.02 -45.43 -8.28
C GLU A 227 -10.29 -46.01 -8.90
N LEU A 228 -10.59 -45.67 -10.16
CA LEU A 228 -11.73 -46.23 -10.91
C LEU A 228 -11.55 -47.73 -11.16
N GLU A 229 -10.33 -48.18 -11.48
CA GLU A 229 -10.03 -49.60 -11.64
C GLU A 229 -10.19 -50.34 -10.29
N GLU A 230 -9.71 -49.79 -9.18
CA GLU A 230 -9.95 -50.36 -7.85
C GLU A 230 -11.44 -50.41 -7.49
N LYS A 231 -12.19 -49.33 -7.74
CA LYS A 231 -13.64 -49.29 -7.51
C LYS A 231 -14.37 -50.35 -8.38
N LEU A 232 -13.90 -50.59 -9.61
CA LEU A 232 -14.41 -51.64 -10.49
C LEU A 232 -14.02 -53.05 -9.98
N ARG A 233 -12.74 -53.28 -9.62
CA ARG A 233 -12.24 -54.54 -9.06
C ARG A 233 -13.00 -54.91 -7.78
N ARG A 234 -13.22 -53.96 -6.86
CA ARG A 234 -14.01 -54.16 -5.63
C ARG A 234 -15.47 -54.54 -5.95
N ARG A 235 -16.12 -53.90 -6.94
CA ARG A 235 -17.46 -54.29 -7.41
C ARG A 235 -17.48 -55.69 -8.02
N LEU A 236 -16.50 -56.03 -8.85
CA LEU A 236 -16.38 -57.35 -9.49
C LEU A 236 -16.10 -58.47 -8.47
N LEU A 237 -15.31 -58.20 -7.42
CA LEU A 237 -15.13 -59.11 -6.29
C LEU A 237 -16.44 -59.32 -5.54
N LEU A 238 -17.16 -58.25 -5.17
CA LEU A 238 -18.45 -58.36 -4.49
C LEU A 238 -19.50 -59.12 -5.33
N HIS A 239 -19.53 -58.92 -6.65
CA HIS A 239 -20.39 -59.71 -7.55
C HIS A 239 -19.99 -61.20 -7.56
N LYS A 240 -18.69 -61.53 -7.66
CA LYS A 240 -18.22 -62.93 -7.60
C LYS A 240 -18.47 -63.59 -6.25
N GLU A 241 -18.30 -62.87 -5.15
CA GLU A 241 -18.66 -63.35 -3.80
C GLU A 241 -20.15 -63.60 -3.68
N HIS A 242 -21.00 -62.75 -4.26
CA HIS A 242 -22.44 -62.95 -4.32
C HIS A 242 -22.84 -64.15 -5.20
N GLU A 243 -22.22 -64.31 -6.37
CA GLU A 243 -22.39 -65.47 -7.25
C GLU A 243 -21.99 -66.78 -6.55
N LEU A 244 -20.84 -66.79 -5.86
CA LEU A 244 -20.37 -67.93 -5.08
C LEU A 244 -21.27 -68.23 -3.88
N TYR A 245 -21.79 -67.21 -3.19
CA TYR A 245 -22.77 -67.38 -2.12
C TYR A 245 -24.08 -67.98 -2.65
N MET A 246 -24.60 -67.47 -3.78
CA MET A 246 -25.81 -68.01 -4.41
C MET A 246 -25.61 -69.43 -4.94
N ALA A 247 -24.47 -69.73 -5.56
CA ALA A 247 -24.14 -71.08 -6.04
C ALA A 247 -23.94 -72.07 -4.89
N ARG A 248 -23.34 -71.63 -3.76
CA ARG A 248 -23.25 -72.43 -2.53
C ARG A 248 -24.65 -72.70 -1.96
N ARG A 249 -25.49 -71.68 -1.85
CA ARG A 249 -26.86 -71.79 -1.35
C ARG A 249 -27.74 -72.68 -2.25
N ALA A 250 -27.54 -72.62 -3.56
CA ALA A 250 -28.18 -73.54 -4.51
C ALA A 250 -27.79 -74.99 -4.23
N LYS A 251 -26.50 -75.29 -4.07
CA LYS A 251 -26.00 -76.62 -3.70
C LYS A 251 -26.49 -77.10 -2.34
N GLU A 252 -26.58 -76.21 -1.35
CA GLU A 252 -27.17 -76.53 -0.04
C GLU A 252 -28.66 -76.88 -0.16
N CYS A 253 -29.41 -76.21 -1.06
CA CYS A 253 -30.79 -76.58 -1.40
C CYS A 253 -30.91 -77.84 -2.27
N GLU A 254 -29.93 -78.16 -3.11
CA GLU A 254 -29.88 -79.40 -3.89
C GLU A 254 -29.58 -80.61 -2.99
N LEU A 255 -28.60 -80.50 -2.11
CA LEU A 255 -28.30 -81.51 -1.09
C LEU A 255 -29.49 -81.74 -0.14
N ALA A 256 -30.18 -80.68 0.29
CA ALA A 256 -31.41 -80.82 1.09
C ALA A 256 -32.53 -81.55 0.34
N LYS A 257 -32.66 -81.35 -0.98
CA LYS A 257 -33.60 -82.14 -1.82
C LYS A 257 -33.14 -83.58 -1.97
N GLU A 258 -31.85 -83.83 -2.19
CA GLU A 258 -31.32 -85.21 -2.22
C GLU A 258 -31.53 -85.92 -0.88
N GLU A 259 -31.39 -85.23 0.26
CA GLU A 259 -31.67 -85.78 1.58
C GLU A 259 -33.18 -86.05 1.78
N GLU A 260 -34.06 -85.13 1.36
CA GLU A 260 -35.51 -85.39 1.32
C GLU A 260 -35.87 -86.56 0.39
N GLU A 261 -35.26 -86.67 -0.79
CA GLU A 261 -35.52 -87.76 -1.74
C GLU A 261 -34.97 -89.09 -1.24
N ARG A 262 -33.79 -89.11 -0.61
CA ARG A 262 -33.25 -90.31 0.08
C ARG A 262 -34.14 -90.70 1.28
N TYR A 263 -34.68 -89.74 2.02
CA TYR A 263 -35.60 -89.99 3.13
C TYR A 263 -36.95 -90.54 2.64
N ARG A 264 -37.53 -89.95 1.59
CA ARG A 264 -38.73 -90.45 0.91
C ARG A 264 -38.49 -91.84 0.31
N ALA A 265 -37.33 -92.08 -0.32
CA ALA A 265 -36.95 -93.38 -0.86
C ALA A 265 -36.74 -94.43 0.25
N ALA A 266 -36.17 -94.06 1.40
CA ALA A 266 -36.06 -94.94 2.55
C ALA A 266 -37.44 -95.28 3.18
N ILE A 267 -38.37 -94.34 3.19
CA ILE A 267 -39.77 -94.56 3.60
C ILE A 267 -40.48 -95.48 2.60
N LEU A 268 -40.34 -95.23 1.29
CA LEU A 268 -40.90 -96.11 0.24
C LEU A 268 -40.27 -97.50 0.25
N ALA A 269 -38.97 -97.61 0.55
CA ALA A 269 -38.30 -98.90 0.71
C ALA A 269 -38.84 -99.65 1.93
N LYS A 270 -39.08 -98.97 3.07
CA LYS A 270 -39.75 -99.58 4.22
C LYS A 270 -41.16 -100.05 3.89
N PHE A 271 -41.98 -99.23 3.25
CA PHE A 271 -43.31 -99.67 2.81
C PHE A 271 -43.23 -100.87 1.84
N ALA A 272 -42.24 -100.92 0.95
CA ALA A 272 -42.02 -102.07 0.08
C ALA A 272 -41.48 -103.32 0.82
N GLU A 273 -40.76 -103.16 1.93
CA GLU A 273 -40.36 -104.27 2.82
C GLU A 273 -41.55 -104.77 3.64
N ASP A 274 -42.39 -103.87 4.16
CA ASP A 274 -43.62 -104.18 4.89
C ASP A 274 -44.65 -104.87 3.98
N ASP A 275 -44.92 -104.34 2.78
CA ASP A 275 -45.75 -104.98 1.74
C ASP A 275 -45.24 -106.40 1.40
N ARG A 276 -43.92 -106.58 1.35
CA ARG A 276 -43.29 -107.88 1.05
C ARG A 276 -43.38 -108.85 2.23
N LEU A 277 -43.35 -108.35 3.47
CA LEU A 277 -43.63 -109.13 4.68
C LEU A 277 -45.13 -109.49 4.77
N GLU A 278 -46.04 -108.61 4.37
CA GLU A 278 -47.48 -108.92 4.24
C GLU A 278 -47.72 -109.98 3.16
N GLN A 279 -47.10 -109.86 1.97
CA GLN A 279 -47.21 -110.87 0.91
C GLN A 279 -46.72 -112.24 1.39
N LEU A 280 -45.52 -112.32 1.97
CA LEU A 280 -44.98 -113.57 2.53
C LEU A 280 -45.85 -114.13 3.68
N SER A 281 -46.43 -113.26 4.51
CA SER A 281 -47.34 -113.67 5.60
C SER A 281 -48.67 -114.20 5.06
N ASN A 282 -49.21 -113.58 4.02
CA ASN A 282 -50.44 -114.03 3.35
C ASN A 282 -50.22 -115.32 2.56
N GLU A 283 -49.08 -115.52 1.90
CA GLU A 283 -48.71 -116.80 1.30
C GLU A 283 -48.54 -117.90 2.35
N LYS A 284 -47.89 -117.61 3.48
CA LYS A 284 -47.74 -118.56 4.60
C LYS A 284 -49.08 -118.92 5.25
N ARG A 285 -50.03 -117.97 5.32
CA ARG A 285 -51.43 -118.20 5.71
C ARG A 285 -52.17 -119.07 4.69
N ARG A 286 -51.96 -118.83 3.39
CA ARG A 286 -52.55 -119.58 2.28
C ARG A 286 -52.03 -121.03 2.19
N LEU A 287 -50.75 -121.25 2.50
CA LEU A 287 -50.14 -122.58 2.62
C LEU A 287 -50.74 -123.36 3.79
N ARG A 288 -50.82 -122.77 4.99
CA ARG A 288 -51.48 -123.42 6.14
C ARG A 288 -52.95 -123.75 5.88
N MET A 289 -53.68 -122.88 5.18
CA MET A 289 -55.05 -123.17 4.73
C MET A 289 -55.12 -124.34 3.74
N LEU A 290 -54.10 -124.55 2.90
CA LEU A 290 -54.01 -125.70 2.00
C LEU A 290 -53.58 -126.99 2.72
N GLU A 291 -52.72 -126.89 3.74
CA GLU A 291 -52.31 -128.00 4.60
C GLU A 291 -53.51 -128.53 5.39
N HIS A 292 -54.20 -127.66 6.14
CA HIS A 292 -55.43 -128.03 6.86
C HIS A 292 -56.54 -128.53 5.94
N ARG A 293 -56.65 -128.01 4.70
CA ARG A 293 -57.59 -128.54 3.70
C ARG A 293 -57.23 -129.96 3.26
N ARG A 294 -55.95 -130.29 3.09
CA ARG A 294 -55.48 -131.65 2.75
C ARG A 294 -55.68 -132.62 3.91
N GLU A 295 -55.44 -132.19 5.15
CA GLU A 295 -55.70 -132.97 6.36
C GLU A 295 -57.19 -133.25 6.55
N ALA A 296 -58.04 -132.22 6.38
CA ALA A 296 -59.49 -132.38 6.40
C ALA A 296 -60.00 -133.33 5.30
N GLN A 297 -59.43 -133.28 4.09
CA GLN A 297 -59.77 -134.22 3.01
C GLN A 297 -59.41 -135.67 3.35
N ARG A 298 -58.22 -135.92 3.93
CA ARG A 298 -57.85 -137.26 4.42
C ARG A 298 -58.85 -137.79 5.47
N LEU A 299 -59.21 -136.97 6.45
CA LEU A 299 -60.18 -137.34 7.49
C LEU A 299 -61.60 -137.59 6.92
N VAL A 300 -62.00 -136.91 5.85
CA VAL A 300 -63.25 -137.16 5.13
C VAL A 300 -63.20 -138.46 4.31
N GLU A 301 -62.07 -138.78 3.68
CA GLU A 301 -61.88 -140.02 2.92
C GLU A 301 -61.81 -141.26 3.84
N GLU A 302 -61.16 -141.16 5.00
CA GLU A 302 -61.17 -142.20 6.03
C GLU A 302 -62.58 -142.39 6.63
N LYS A 303 -63.32 -141.31 6.88
CA LYS A 303 -64.73 -141.40 7.28
C LYS A 303 -65.59 -142.08 6.22
N ARG A 304 -65.41 -141.77 4.92
CA ARG A 304 -66.17 -142.42 3.84
C ARG A 304 -65.96 -143.92 3.80
N LYS A 305 -64.70 -144.39 3.89
CA LYS A 305 -64.39 -145.84 3.90
C LYS A 305 -65.08 -146.56 5.07
N ARG A 306 -64.97 -146.04 6.29
CA ARG A 306 -65.66 -146.62 7.46
C ARG A 306 -67.19 -146.63 7.31
N LEU A 307 -67.76 -145.60 6.69
CA LEU A 307 -69.21 -145.47 6.50
C LEU A 307 -69.73 -146.37 5.34
N GLU A 308 -68.89 -146.68 4.36
CA GLU A 308 -69.14 -147.70 3.33
C GLU A 308 -69.02 -149.14 3.88
N GLU A 309 -68.16 -149.36 4.88
CA GLU A 309 -68.06 -150.62 5.62
C GLU A 309 -69.27 -150.82 6.54
N GLN A 310 -69.65 -149.79 7.32
CA GLN A 310 -70.83 -149.81 8.19
C GLN A 310 -72.13 -150.04 7.42
N LYS A 311 -72.35 -149.35 6.29
CA LYS A 311 -73.57 -149.54 5.48
C LYS A 311 -73.75 -150.96 4.95
N LYS A 312 -72.66 -151.71 4.73
CA LYS A 312 -72.73 -153.13 4.33
C LYS A 312 -73.11 -154.05 5.49
N GLN A 313 -72.92 -153.61 6.73
CA GLN A 313 -73.35 -154.32 7.94
C GLN A 313 -74.81 -153.98 8.26
N GLU A 314 -75.19 -152.70 8.27
CA GLU A 314 -76.57 -152.23 8.45
C GLU A 314 -77.54 -152.88 7.45
N GLN A 315 -77.13 -153.03 6.17
CA GLN A 315 -77.95 -153.69 5.14
C GLN A 315 -78.14 -155.19 5.36
N ALA A 316 -77.25 -155.86 6.09
CA ALA A 316 -77.42 -157.27 6.46
C ALA A 316 -78.30 -157.43 7.70
N GLU A 317 -78.23 -156.50 8.65
CA GLU A 317 -79.01 -156.52 9.88
C GLU A 317 -80.49 -156.13 9.64
N ALA A 318 -80.74 -155.08 8.86
CA ALA A 318 -82.10 -154.60 8.58
C ALA A 318 -83.01 -155.65 7.91
N LEU A 319 -82.44 -156.53 7.08
CA LEU A 319 -83.17 -157.66 6.47
C LEU A 319 -83.65 -158.69 7.51
N ALA A 320 -82.90 -158.88 8.59
CA ALA A 320 -83.23 -159.82 9.67
C ALA A 320 -84.21 -159.25 10.72
N GLU A 321 -84.44 -157.94 10.73
CA GLU A 321 -85.41 -157.29 11.61
C GLU A 321 -86.83 -157.25 11.00
N CYS A 322 -86.95 -157.03 9.69
CA CYS A 322 -88.26 -157.03 9.01
C CYS A 322 -89.04 -158.34 9.23
N GLU A 323 -88.37 -159.50 9.19
CA GLU A 323 -88.99 -160.82 9.42
C GLU A 323 -89.58 -160.99 10.83
N ARG A 324 -89.20 -160.14 11.80
CA ARG A 324 -89.65 -160.21 13.20
C ARG A 324 -90.87 -159.34 13.48
N GLU A 325 -91.03 -158.21 12.76
CA GLU A 325 -92.13 -157.27 13.03
C GLU A 325 -93.50 -157.82 12.63
N ASP A 326 -93.60 -158.51 11.49
CA ASP A 326 -94.87 -158.99 10.94
C ASP A 326 -95.55 -160.09 11.77
N TYR A 327 -94.80 -160.76 12.64
CA TYR A 327 -95.36 -161.67 13.66
C TYR A 327 -96.03 -160.90 14.81
N ARG A 328 -95.53 -159.72 15.16
CA ARG A 328 -95.96 -158.99 16.37
C ARG A 328 -97.29 -158.28 16.20
N ARG A 329 -97.60 -157.81 14.99
CA ARG A 329 -98.80 -157.01 14.69
C ARG A 329 -100.11 -157.80 14.87
N LYS A 330 -100.11 -159.08 14.48
CA LYS A 330 -101.29 -159.97 14.51
C LYS A 330 -101.87 -160.17 15.91
N ILE A 331 -101.01 -160.25 16.94
CA ILE A 331 -101.41 -160.49 18.34
C ILE A 331 -102.22 -159.32 18.92
N ILE A 332 -102.00 -158.08 18.41
CA ILE A 332 -102.62 -156.86 18.95
C ILE A 332 -104.09 -156.73 18.51
N GLU A 333 -104.45 -157.28 17.35
CA GLU A 333 -105.81 -157.21 16.81
C GLU A 333 -106.78 -158.14 17.57
N GLU A 334 -106.30 -159.28 18.08
CA GLU A 334 -107.09 -160.28 18.79
C GLU A 334 -107.56 -159.78 20.18
N GLU A 335 -106.67 -159.21 20.99
CA GLU A 335 -107.02 -158.68 22.32
C GLU A 335 -107.97 -157.47 22.26
N ARG A 336 -107.90 -156.66 21.19
CA ARG A 336 -108.71 -155.44 21.06
C ARG A 336 -110.21 -155.70 20.94
N ILE A 337 -110.62 -156.85 20.38
CA ILE A 337 -112.04 -157.23 20.26
C ILE A 337 -112.63 -157.61 21.63
N ARG A 338 -111.84 -158.30 22.46
CA ARG A 338 -112.23 -158.80 23.78
C ARG A 338 -112.73 -157.69 24.72
N LEU A 339 -112.01 -156.57 24.73
CA LEU A 339 -112.32 -155.37 25.54
C LEU A 339 -113.65 -154.68 25.18
N LEU A 340 -114.15 -154.84 23.95
CA LEU A 340 -115.38 -154.18 23.51
C LEU A 340 -116.65 -154.88 24.03
N GLN A 341 -116.59 -156.19 24.33
CA GLN A 341 -117.75 -156.94 24.79
C GLN A 341 -118.07 -156.70 26.28
N GLU A 342 -117.06 -156.71 27.16
CA GLU A 342 -117.27 -156.72 28.61
C GLU A 342 -117.82 -155.40 29.18
N HIS A 343 -117.57 -154.26 28.53
CA HIS A 343 -117.86 -152.93 29.10
C HIS A 343 -119.05 -152.20 28.50
N ALA A 344 -119.52 -152.56 27.31
CA ALA A 344 -120.54 -151.79 26.58
C ALA A 344 -121.92 -151.77 27.26
N GLY A 345 -122.27 -152.81 28.03
CA GLY A 345 -123.60 -152.95 28.65
C GLY A 345 -123.87 -151.99 29.82
N SER A 346 -122.86 -151.74 30.67
CA SER A 346 -123.02 -150.97 31.91
C SER A 346 -123.03 -149.45 31.73
N LEU A 347 -122.69 -148.96 30.53
CA LEU A 347 -122.53 -147.54 30.20
C LEU A 347 -123.65 -147.02 29.27
N LEU A 348 -124.82 -147.65 29.31
CA LEU A 348 -125.94 -147.38 28.43
C LEU A 348 -126.55 -145.98 28.70
N GLY A 349 -126.09 -144.99 27.93
CA GLY A 349 -126.44 -143.57 28.06
C GLY A 349 -125.26 -142.62 27.93
N TYR A 350 -124.01 -143.11 28.06
CA TYR A 350 -122.80 -142.28 28.10
C TYR A 350 -121.73 -142.66 27.04
N LEU A 351 -122.08 -143.47 26.03
CA LEU A 351 -121.15 -143.88 24.98
C LEU A 351 -121.13 -142.89 23.80
N PRO A 352 -119.96 -142.31 23.41
CA PRO A 352 -119.85 -141.43 22.26
C PRO A 352 -119.92 -142.18 20.93
N ARG A 353 -120.33 -141.48 19.86
CA ARG A 353 -120.37 -142.03 18.49
C ARG A 353 -118.95 -142.27 17.95
N GLY A 354 -118.65 -143.50 17.53
CA GLY A 354 -117.45 -143.84 16.75
C GLY A 354 -116.48 -144.87 17.35
N ILE A 355 -116.82 -145.50 18.48
CA ILE A 355 -115.94 -146.49 19.16
C ILE A 355 -115.75 -147.79 18.35
N ILE A 356 -116.71 -148.15 17.49
CA ILE A 356 -116.70 -149.34 16.63
C ILE A 356 -116.18 -148.92 15.26
N LYS A 357 -115.14 -149.58 14.75
CA LYS A 357 -114.47 -149.22 13.48
C LYS A 357 -114.96 -150.04 12.29
N ASP A 358 -115.04 -151.37 12.45
CA ASP A 358 -115.32 -152.31 11.36
C ASP A 358 -116.58 -153.15 11.64
N GLU A 359 -117.24 -153.68 10.61
CA GLU A 359 -118.48 -154.46 10.74
C GLU A 359 -118.34 -155.67 11.68
N LYS A 360 -117.16 -156.32 11.68
CA LYS A 360 -116.83 -157.44 12.57
C LYS A 360 -116.78 -157.07 14.06
N GLU A 361 -116.50 -155.81 14.39
CA GLU A 361 -116.56 -155.29 15.76
C GLU A 361 -118.02 -155.00 16.18
N PHE A 362 -118.92 -154.75 15.21
CA PHE A 362 -120.30 -154.34 15.47
C PHE A 362 -121.23 -155.53 15.81
N GLU A 363 -121.10 -156.66 15.12
CA GLU A 363 -121.96 -157.83 15.33
C GLU A 363 -121.80 -158.46 16.72
N ALA A 364 -120.61 -158.32 17.34
CA ALA A 364 -120.20 -158.98 18.57
C ALA A 364 -120.84 -158.43 19.87
N LEU A 365 -121.74 -157.45 19.79
CA LEU A 365 -122.34 -156.74 20.94
C LEU A 365 -123.70 -157.30 21.38
N ASP A 366 -124.09 -157.00 22.62
CA ASP A 366 -125.27 -157.57 23.29
C ASP A 366 -126.58 -156.82 22.95
N ASP A 367 -127.71 -157.55 22.86
CA ASP A 367 -128.94 -157.07 22.22
C ASP A 367 -129.67 -155.96 22.99
N LYS A 368 -129.43 -155.84 24.30
CA LYS A 368 -129.92 -154.71 25.10
C LYS A 368 -129.28 -153.38 24.66
N VAL A 369 -128.02 -153.41 24.22
CA VAL A 369 -127.28 -152.22 23.77
C VAL A 369 -127.79 -151.77 22.39
N LYS A 370 -128.03 -152.73 21.48
CA LYS A 370 -128.46 -152.48 20.09
C LYS A 370 -129.75 -151.66 19.99
N ASN A 371 -130.71 -151.87 20.90
CA ASN A 371 -132.01 -151.21 20.84
C ASN A 371 -131.99 -149.74 21.31
N ALA A 372 -131.21 -149.40 22.34
CA ALA A 372 -131.16 -148.03 22.86
C ALA A 372 -130.50 -147.04 21.87
N ILE A 373 -129.46 -147.49 21.16
CA ILE A 373 -128.72 -146.68 20.16
C ILE A 373 -129.61 -146.29 18.96
N ARG A 374 -130.71 -147.02 18.72
CA ARG A 374 -131.63 -146.80 17.59
C ARG A 374 -132.62 -145.65 17.79
N ALA A 375 -132.66 -145.02 18.98
CA ALA A 375 -133.74 -144.09 19.37
C ALA A 375 -133.37 -142.58 19.39
N ALA A 376 -132.08 -142.19 19.40
CA ALA A 376 -131.65 -140.78 19.45
C ALA A 376 -130.23 -140.54 18.86
N PRO A 377 -129.96 -139.45 18.10
CA PRO A 377 -128.62 -139.19 17.53
C PRO A 377 -128.03 -137.76 17.68
N GLY A 378 -126.76 -137.60 18.10
CA GLY A 378 -126.05 -136.29 18.04
C GLY A 378 -124.58 -136.22 18.55
N SER A 379 -124.00 -135.00 18.47
CA SER A 379 -122.89 -134.35 19.25
C SER A 379 -121.36 -134.71 19.14
N THR A 380 -120.55 -133.67 18.81
CA THR A 380 -119.26 -133.15 19.41
C THR A 380 -117.93 -133.94 19.70
N ALA A 381 -116.81 -133.49 19.07
CA ALA A 381 -115.59 -132.80 19.65
C ALA A 381 -114.24 -133.46 20.15
N TYR A 382 -113.12 -132.75 19.82
CA TYR A 382 -111.81 -132.46 20.50
C TYR A 382 -110.48 -133.32 20.42
N CYS A 383 -109.33 -132.58 20.49
CA CYS A 383 -107.87 -132.93 20.72
C CYS A 383 -106.98 -133.30 19.48
N THR A 384 -105.61 -133.26 19.39
CA THR A 384 -104.37 -132.56 19.96
C THR A 384 -103.09 -133.16 19.27
N ASP A 385 -101.81 -132.72 19.17
CA ASP A 385 -100.92 -131.50 19.22
C ASP A 385 -99.55 -131.89 18.50
N ALA A 386 -98.28 -131.39 18.58
CA ALA A 386 -97.44 -130.39 19.32
C ALA A 386 -96.02 -130.15 18.62
N GLU A 387 -95.12 -129.28 19.19
CA GLU A 387 -93.62 -129.14 18.99
C GLU A 387 -92.97 -128.68 17.63
N SER A 388 -91.67 -128.27 17.47
CA SER A 388 -90.64 -127.50 18.29
C SER A 388 -89.31 -127.13 17.50
N MET A 389 -88.24 -126.66 18.21
CA MET A 389 -86.79 -126.35 17.89
C MET A 389 -86.31 -124.98 17.22
N PRO A 390 -85.27 -124.22 17.77
CA PRO A 390 -84.74 -122.84 17.41
C PRO A 390 -83.37 -122.78 16.64
N GLY A 391 -82.47 -121.75 16.50
CA GLY A 391 -82.13 -120.35 16.98
C GLY A 391 -80.77 -119.86 16.31
N ASP A 392 -79.90 -118.84 16.61
CA ASP A 392 -79.76 -117.51 17.32
C ASP A 392 -78.25 -117.00 17.18
N PHE A 393 -77.65 -115.79 17.42
CA PHE A 393 -77.94 -114.33 17.71
C PHE A 393 -76.69 -113.38 17.43
N SER A 394 -76.59 -112.06 17.84
CA SER A 394 -75.45 -111.10 17.51
C SER A 394 -75.17 -109.84 18.44
N THR A 395 -74.00 -109.12 18.38
CA THR A 395 -73.61 -107.84 19.13
C THR A 395 -72.28 -107.09 18.62
N GLN A 396 -71.87 -105.88 19.13
CA GLN A 396 -70.71 -104.96 18.78
C GLN A 396 -69.90 -104.44 20.06
N PRO A 397 -69.22 -103.24 20.28
CA PRO A 397 -68.60 -102.09 19.50
C PRO A 397 -67.27 -101.40 20.10
N ALA A 398 -66.83 -100.17 19.67
CA ALA A 398 -66.30 -98.98 20.48
C ALA A 398 -64.81 -98.35 20.50
N CYS A 399 -64.71 -97.03 20.85
CA CYS A 399 -63.66 -96.13 21.51
C CYS A 399 -62.31 -95.61 20.85
N ASP A 400 -61.48 -94.69 21.44
CA ASP A 400 -61.59 -93.19 21.70
C ASP A 400 -60.26 -92.41 22.18
N HIS A 401 -60.20 -91.04 22.16
CA HIS A 401 -59.36 -90.01 22.91
C HIS A 401 -57.79 -89.82 22.68
N ALA A 402 -56.97 -88.78 23.10
CA ALA A 402 -57.06 -87.43 23.77
C ALA A 402 -55.74 -86.52 23.83
N PHE A 403 -55.86 -85.15 23.94
CA PHE A 403 -54.94 -84.05 24.51
C PHE A 403 -53.47 -83.77 23.99
N GLY A 404 -52.66 -82.70 24.29
CA GLY A 404 -52.77 -81.39 25.04
C GLY A 404 -51.43 -80.55 25.27
N TYR A 405 -51.48 -79.30 25.85
CA TYR A 405 -50.41 -78.36 26.42
C TYR A 405 -49.46 -77.47 25.53
N LYS A 406 -48.67 -76.48 26.06
CA LYS A 406 -48.98 -75.05 26.47
C LYS A 406 -47.70 -74.19 26.81
N ASP A 407 -47.62 -72.88 26.46
CA ASP A 407 -47.08 -71.71 27.25
C ASP A 407 -46.78 -70.40 26.46
N LEU A 408 -46.28 -69.34 27.13
CA LEU A 408 -46.97 -68.04 27.28
C LEU A 408 -46.10 -66.74 27.25
N ARG A 409 -46.64 -65.67 26.64
CA ARG A 409 -46.46 -64.20 26.89
C ARG A 409 -45.06 -63.67 27.29
N SER A 410 -44.45 -62.72 26.58
CA SER A 410 -44.89 -61.29 26.46
C SER A 410 -43.80 -60.49 25.68
N GLN A 411 -43.85 -59.17 25.38
CA GLN A 411 -44.77 -58.05 25.69
C GLN A 411 -45.24 -57.34 24.38
N LEU A 412 -45.53 -56.03 24.40
CA LEU A 412 -46.10 -55.26 23.28
C LEU A 412 -45.68 -53.77 23.25
N ASN A 413 -45.91 -53.14 22.08
CA ASN A 413 -46.20 -51.71 21.81
C ASN A 413 -45.08 -50.68 21.51
N THR A 414 -45.20 -50.15 20.28
CA THR A 414 -44.77 -48.86 19.71
C THR A 414 -45.56 -47.67 20.31
N PRO A 415 -45.10 -46.40 20.24
CA PRO A 415 -45.18 -45.54 19.02
C PRO A 415 -43.98 -44.56 18.85
N ALA A 416 -43.94 -43.59 17.93
CA ALA A 416 -44.20 -43.51 16.46
C ALA A 416 -44.06 -42.02 16.03
N ILE A 417 -43.74 -41.72 14.75
CA ILE A 417 -43.85 -40.37 14.11
C ILE A 417 -42.78 -39.35 14.62
N ARG A 418 -42.18 -38.40 13.86
CA ARG A 418 -42.48 -37.75 12.56
C ARG A 418 -41.20 -37.48 11.71
N ARG A 419 -41.36 -37.22 10.41
CA ARG A 419 -40.35 -36.59 9.50
C ARG A 419 -40.56 -35.04 9.46
N PRO A 420 -39.89 -34.26 8.58
CA PRO A 420 -38.47 -33.89 8.62
C PRO A 420 -38.28 -32.36 8.55
N PHE A 421 -37.05 -31.87 8.76
CA PHE A 421 -36.45 -30.75 8.01
C PHE A 421 -34.92 -30.80 8.17
#